data_AF-A0A0C9VW37-F1
#
_entry.id   AF-A0A0C9VW37-F1
#
_cell.length_a   1.000
_cell.length_b   1.000
_cell.length_c   1.000
_cell.angle_alpha   90.00
_cell.angle_beta   90.00
_cell.angle_gamma   90.00
#
_symmetry.space_group_name_H-M   'P 1'
#
loop_
_entity.id
_entity.type
_entity.pdbx_description
1 polymer ?
#
loop_
_entity_poly.entity_id
_entity_poly.type
_entity_poly.pdbx_seq_one_letter_code
_entity_poly.pdbx_strand_id
1 'polypeptide(L)'
;MVIVPTEKEREDIAAWLSPLNFGKFLADNLNKRTEGTASWIFEDSKLKNWMNGDLNLLWCPGHPGIGKTMIASVVIDTLTKSKTAIPVLFVFCNYKNHYTTSNYLKIFLKQLVLQQFVTNNALKLFKDAKAKSRTLSEADLLNILIEQLQKCSKAFIVVDAFDEILDAAIQDDLSHIFTQITLNTKVHVMVTSRPHVTNLDVM
;
A
#
# COMPACT_ATOMS: atom_id res chain seq x y z
N MET A 1 -23.16 16.94 17.07
CA MET A 1 -22.27 17.62 16.09
C MET A 1 -21.05 16.74 15.90
N VAL A 2 -20.91 16.08 14.74
CA VAL A 2 -19.74 15.22 14.47
C VAL A 2 -18.59 16.16 14.10
N ILE A 3 -17.61 16.32 14.99
CA ILE A 3 -16.41 17.12 14.73
C ILE A 3 -15.60 16.35 13.69
N VAL A 4 -15.52 16.89 12.47
CA VAL A 4 -14.63 16.37 11.43
C VAL A 4 -13.19 16.73 11.84
N PRO A 5 -12.27 15.76 11.93
CA PRO A 5 -10.90 16.04 12.31
C PRO A 5 -10.20 16.91 11.27
N THR A 6 -9.43 17.89 11.75
CA THR A 6 -8.73 18.85 10.89
C THR A 6 -7.60 18.18 10.11
N GLU A 7 -7.15 18.81 9.03
CA GLU A 7 -5.99 18.33 8.24
C GLU A 7 -4.74 18.16 9.11
N LYS A 8 -4.43 19.16 9.94
CA LYS A 8 -3.32 19.12 10.89
C LYS A 8 -3.39 17.93 11.86
N GLU A 9 -4.59 17.58 12.33
CA GLU A 9 -4.76 16.41 13.20
C GLU A 9 -4.50 15.10 12.46
N ARG A 10 -4.90 15.01 11.17
CA ARG A 10 -4.61 13.82 10.36
C ARG A 10 -3.12 13.67 10.11
N GLU A 11 -2.43 14.77 9.80
CA GLU A 11 -0.98 14.79 9.65
C GLU A 11 -0.26 14.34 10.93
N ASP A 12 -0.72 14.82 12.09
CA ASP A 12 -0.15 14.48 13.40
C ASP A 12 -0.36 12.99 13.77
N ILE A 13 -1.51 12.41 13.42
CA ILE A 13 -1.77 10.97 13.55
C ILE A 13 -0.93 10.18 12.55
N ALA A 14 -0.87 10.62 11.29
CA ALA A 14 -0.10 9.98 10.23
C ALA A 14 1.40 9.92 10.57
N ALA A 15 1.95 11.00 11.12
CA ALA A 15 3.34 11.06 11.59
C ALA A 15 3.59 10.13 12.78
N TRP A 16 2.63 10.01 13.70
CA TRP A 16 2.71 9.07 14.83
C TRP A 16 2.64 7.60 14.39
N LEU A 17 1.78 7.28 13.42
CA LEU A 17 1.67 5.92 12.87
C LEU A 17 2.99 5.48 12.24
N SER A 18 3.57 6.31 11.36
CA SER A 18 4.84 5.98 10.73
C SER A 18 5.60 7.24 10.30
N PRO A 19 6.92 7.32 10.56
CA PRO A 19 7.74 8.40 10.01
C PRO A 19 7.95 8.26 8.49
N LEU A 20 7.73 7.07 7.94
CA LEU A 20 8.05 6.74 6.55
C LEU A 20 7.08 7.41 5.59
N ASN A 21 7.60 8.03 4.53
CA ASN A 21 6.81 8.65 3.47
C ASN A 21 7.41 8.30 2.10
N PHE A 22 6.67 7.51 1.33
CA PHE A 22 7.09 7.08 -0.01
C PHE A 22 6.68 8.05 -1.11
N GLY A 23 5.92 9.11 -0.82
CA GLY A 23 5.49 10.10 -1.81
C GLY A 23 6.67 10.84 -2.46
N LYS A 24 7.70 11.17 -1.66
CA LYS A 24 8.94 11.76 -2.19
C LYS A 24 9.69 10.77 -3.09
N PHE A 25 9.82 9.51 -2.66
CA PHE A 25 10.48 8.47 -3.45
C PHE A 25 9.78 8.23 -4.79
N LEU A 26 8.44 8.19 -4.78
CA LEU A 26 7.62 8.13 -5.98
C LEU A 26 7.88 9.32 -6.90
N ALA A 27 7.83 10.55 -6.38
CA ALA A 27 8.08 11.76 -7.16
C ALA A 27 9.50 11.76 -7.77
N ASP A 28 10.51 11.38 -6.99
CA ASP A 28 11.90 11.30 -7.46
C ASP A 28 12.07 10.26 -8.59
N ASN A 29 11.36 9.13 -8.52
CA ASN A 29 11.36 8.13 -9.60
C ASN A 29 10.67 8.67 -10.85
N LEU A 30 9.49 9.28 -10.70
CA LEU A 30 8.75 9.85 -11.82
C LEU A 30 9.51 10.99 -12.49
N ASN A 31 10.24 11.81 -11.74
CA ASN A 31 11.07 12.89 -12.30
C ASN A 31 12.27 12.36 -13.09
N LYS A 32 12.79 11.17 -12.76
CA LYS A 32 13.87 10.51 -13.50
C LYS A 32 13.36 9.76 -14.74
N ARG A 33 12.04 9.61 -14.89
CA ARG A 33 11.44 8.88 -16.01
C ARG A 33 11.71 9.62 -17.31
N THR A 34 12.31 8.93 -18.27
CA THR A 34 12.29 9.39 -19.67
C THR A 34 10.88 9.21 -20.23
N GLU A 35 10.37 10.23 -20.93
CA GLU A 35 9.03 10.20 -21.52
C GLU A 35 8.77 8.91 -22.31
N GLY A 36 7.57 8.34 -22.17
CA GLY A 36 7.21 7.07 -22.79
C GLY A 36 7.71 5.79 -22.09
N THR A 37 8.70 5.89 -21.18
CA THR A 37 9.21 4.71 -20.44
C THR A 37 8.09 4.07 -19.63
N ALA A 38 8.02 2.73 -19.63
CA ALA A 38 7.01 1.94 -18.94
C ALA A 38 5.55 2.19 -19.36
N SER A 39 5.26 3.04 -20.36
CA SER A 39 3.88 3.27 -20.83
C SER A 39 3.26 2.02 -21.45
N TRP A 40 4.08 1.12 -21.99
CA TRP A 40 3.65 -0.15 -22.58
C TRP A 40 2.85 -1.02 -21.60
N ILE A 41 3.06 -0.88 -20.28
CA ILE A 41 2.36 -1.70 -19.29
C ILE A 41 0.85 -1.48 -19.34
N PHE A 42 0.39 -0.29 -19.73
CA PHE A 42 -1.03 0.00 -19.84
C PHE A 42 -1.70 -0.68 -21.02
N GLU A 43 -0.95 -1.31 -21.92
CA GLU A 43 -1.50 -2.18 -22.95
C GLU A 43 -1.63 -3.64 -22.52
N ASP A 44 -0.98 -4.02 -21.41
CA ASP A 44 -1.04 -5.37 -20.86
C ASP A 44 -2.45 -5.71 -20.35
N SER A 45 -2.97 -6.85 -20.79
CA SER A 45 -4.33 -7.28 -20.45
C SER A 45 -4.49 -7.63 -18.97
N LYS A 46 -3.44 -8.13 -18.29
CA LYS A 46 -3.51 -8.43 -16.85
C LYS A 46 -3.57 -7.15 -16.04
N LEU A 47 -2.79 -6.12 -16.41
CA LEU A 47 -2.90 -4.81 -15.76
C LEU A 47 -4.29 -4.20 -15.98
N LYS A 48 -4.81 -4.22 -17.21
CA LYS A 48 -6.18 -3.72 -17.50
C LYS A 48 -7.23 -4.42 -16.65
N ASN A 49 -7.20 -5.77 -16.58
CA ASN A 49 -8.12 -6.56 -15.76
C ASN A 49 -8.00 -6.21 -14.27
N TRP A 50 -6.79 -6.08 -13.75
CA TRP A 50 -6.55 -5.67 -12.37
C TRP A 50 -7.07 -4.26 -12.06
N MET A 51 -6.81 -3.29 -12.95
CA MET A 51 -7.32 -1.93 -12.83
C MET A 51 -8.85 -1.86 -12.92
N ASN A 52 -9.49 -2.72 -13.73
CA ASN A 52 -10.94 -2.87 -13.83
C ASN A 52 -11.55 -3.56 -12.60
N GLY A 53 -10.75 -4.36 -11.91
CA GLY A 53 -11.14 -5.08 -10.69
C GLY A 53 -11.56 -6.54 -10.95
N ASP A 54 -11.26 -7.05 -12.14
CA ASP A 54 -11.49 -8.44 -12.53
C ASP A 54 -10.39 -9.38 -12.00
N LEU A 55 -9.28 -8.80 -11.53
CA LEU A 55 -8.15 -9.50 -10.93
C LEU A 55 -7.81 -8.88 -9.57
N ASN A 56 -7.80 -9.68 -8.52
CA ASN A 56 -7.50 -9.21 -7.16
C ASN A 56 -6.00 -9.10 -6.89
N LEU A 57 -5.18 -9.94 -7.53
CA LEU A 57 -3.73 -9.92 -7.38
C LEU A 57 -3.05 -9.86 -8.75
N LEU A 58 -2.18 -8.87 -8.94
CA LEU A 58 -1.30 -8.76 -10.09
C LEU A 58 0.15 -8.94 -9.66
N TRP A 59 0.73 -10.10 -9.96
CA TRP A 59 2.16 -10.33 -9.80
C TRP A 59 2.93 -9.94 -11.06
N CYS A 60 3.93 -9.06 -10.89
CA CYS A 60 4.83 -8.59 -11.94
C CYS A 60 6.26 -9.07 -11.67
N PRO A 61 6.60 -10.32 -12.04
CA PRO A 61 7.95 -10.85 -11.89
C PRO A 61 8.92 -10.18 -12.87
N GLY A 62 10.17 -10.01 -12.45
CA GLY A 62 11.19 -9.45 -13.32
C GLY A 62 12.61 -9.49 -12.77
N HIS A 63 13.59 -9.65 -13.66
CA HIS A 63 15.00 -9.61 -13.30
C HIS A 63 15.43 -8.23 -12.77
N PRO A 64 16.56 -8.13 -12.04
CA PRO A 64 17.13 -6.83 -11.67
C PRO A 64 17.36 -5.94 -12.90
N GLY A 65 17.13 -4.63 -12.75
CA GLY A 65 17.39 -3.64 -13.80
C GLY A 65 16.32 -3.50 -14.89
N ILE A 66 15.29 -4.35 -14.96
CA ILE A 66 14.28 -4.29 -16.03
C ILE A 66 13.25 -3.15 -15.88
N GLY A 67 13.33 -2.35 -14.81
CA GLY A 67 12.43 -1.21 -14.58
C GLY A 67 11.16 -1.50 -13.78
N LYS A 68 11.11 -2.57 -12.96
CA LYS A 68 9.95 -2.88 -12.08
C LYS A 68 9.49 -1.68 -11.24
N THR A 69 10.42 -1.01 -10.56
CA THR A 69 10.13 0.19 -9.76
C THR A 69 9.57 1.34 -10.58
N MET A 70 10.03 1.49 -11.83
CA MET A 70 9.47 2.49 -12.74
C MET A 70 8.05 2.11 -13.16
N ILE A 71 7.79 0.84 -13.46
CA ILE A 71 6.45 0.33 -13.77
C ILE A 71 5.51 0.57 -12.58
N ALA A 72 5.90 0.17 -11.36
CA ALA A 72 5.11 0.42 -10.16
C ALA A 72 4.84 1.92 -9.95
N SER A 73 5.86 2.77 -10.11
CA SER A 73 5.73 4.23 -9.99
C SER A 73 4.72 4.81 -10.98
N VAL A 74 4.78 4.36 -12.25
CA VAL A 74 3.87 4.83 -13.31
C VAL A 74 2.44 4.33 -13.09
N VAL A 75 2.25 3.11 -12.60
CA VAL A 75 0.92 2.60 -12.21
C VAL A 75 0.35 3.43 -11.04
N ILE A 76 1.13 3.67 -9.98
CA ILE A 76 0.70 4.49 -8.84
C ILE A 76 0.35 5.92 -9.29
N ASP A 77 1.16 6.53 -10.16
CA ASP A 77 0.89 7.86 -10.71
C ASP A 77 -0.43 7.92 -11.50
N THR A 78 -0.68 6.94 -12.36
CA THR A 78 -1.95 6.86 -13.11
C THR A 78 -3.15 6.67 -12.17
N LEU A 79 -3.05 5.78 -11.19
CA LEU A 79 -4.13 5.53 -10.22
C LEU A 79 -4.42 6.75 -9.33
N THR A 80 -3.40 7.49 -8.92
CA THR A 80 -3.58 8.69 -8.09
C THR A 80 -4.10 9.89 -8.87
N LYS A 81 -3.78 9.98 -10.17
CA LYS A 81 -4.25 11.06 -11.06
C LYS A 81 -5.68 10.89 -11.56
N SER A 82 -6.29 9.70 -11.47
CA SER A 82 -7.66 9.48 -11.96
C SER A 82 -8.74 10.25 -11.21
N LYS A 83 -8.39 10.99 -10.13
CA LYS A 83 -9.31 11.77 -9.26
C LYS A 83 -10.53 10.97 -8.79
N THR A 84 -10.40 9.66 -8.73
CA THR A 84 -11.42 8.75 -8.21
C THR A 84 -11.38 8.77 -6.69
N ALA A 85 -12.53 8.58 -6.04
CA ALA A 85 -12.61 8.39 -4.59
C ALA A 85 -12.19 6.96 -4.20
N ILE A 86 -10.99 6.55 -4.63
CA ILE A 86 -10.42 5.22 -4.43
C ILE A 86 -9.06 5.39 -3.75
N PRO A 87 -8.81 4.78 -2.58
CA PRO A 87 -7.50 4.84 -1.95
C PRO A 87 -6.46 4.05 -2.76
N VAL A 88 -5.29 4.66 -2.92
CA VAL A 88 -4.12 4.04 -3.55
C VAL A 88 -3.00 3.99 -2.53
N LEU A 89 -2.73 2.81 -2.00
CA LEU A 89 -1.71 2.58 -0.99
C LEU A 89 -0.48 1.98 -1.66
N PHE A 90 0.71 2.38 -1.23
CA PHE A 90 1.93 1.84 -1.82
C PHE A 90 3.11 1.81 -0.86
N VAL A 91 4.05 0.92 -1.14
CA VAL A 91 5.32 0.77 -0.42
C VAL A 91 6.40 0.36 -1.41
N PHE A 92 7.60 0.91 -1.24
CA PHE A 92 8.80 0.49 -1.96
C PHE A 92 9.71 -0.25 -0.99
N CYS A 93 9.78 -1.57 -1.12
CA CYS A 93 10.61 -2.41 -0.28
C CYS A 93 12.10 -2.13 -0.57
N ASN A 94 12.92 -2.29 0.47
CA ASN A 94 14.36 -2.11 0.35
C ASN A 94 15.06 -3.00 1.37
N TYR A 95 16.05 -3.78 0.94
CA TYR A 95 16.77 -4.73 1.79
C TYR A 95 17.54 -4.07 2.95
N LYS A 96 17.81 -2.76 2.87
CA LYS A 96 18.45 -1.99 3.94
C LYS A 96 17.49 -1.64 5.08
N ASN A 97 16.19 -1.83 4.87
CA ASN A 97 15.18 -1.52 5.87
C ASN A 97 14.82 -2.78 6.66
N HIS A 98 14.87 -2.67 7.99
CA HIS A 98 14.46 -3.74 8.91
C HIS A 98 13.05 -3.48 9.43
N TYR A 99 12.08 -3.40 8.53
CA TYR A 99 10.69 -3.16 8.87
C TYR A 99 10.01 -4.43 9.34
N THR A 100 9.24 -4.35 10.43
CA THR A 100 8.35 -5.43 10.89
C THR A 100 7.04 -5.43 10.09
N THR A 101 6.29 -6.53 10.15
CA THR A 101 4.92 -6.61 9.60
C THR A 101 4.04 -5.44 10.08
N SER A 102 4.08 -5.15 11.38
CA SER A 102 3.45 -3.96 11.98
C SER A 102 3.90 -2.61 11.37
N ASN A 103 5.15 -2.47 10.90
CA ASN A 103 5.57 -1.24 10.20
C ASN A 103 4.87 -1.09 8.84
N TYR A 104 4.71 -2.17 8.06
CA TYR A 104 3.99 -2.14 6.79
C TYR A 104 2.50 -1.80 6.99
N LEU A 105 1.84 -2.40 7.99
CA LEU A 105 0.46 -2.06 8.34
C LEU A 105 0.30 -0.59 8.71
N LYS A 106 1.23 -0.04 9.50
CA LYS A 106 1.25 1.39 9.85
C LYS A 106 1.48 2.30 8.63
N ILE A 107 2.31 1.89 7.66
CA ILE A 107 2.49 2.61 6.39
C ILE A 107 1.17 2.68 5.61
N PHE A 108 0.42 1.59 5.53
CA PHE A 108 -0.86 1.56 4.82
C PHE A 108 -1.94 2.39 5.55
N LEU A 109 -2.06 2.24 6.87
CA LEU A 109 -2.98 3.04 7.69
C LEU A 109 -2.67 4.53 7.61
N LYS A 110 -1.39 4.90 7.65
CA LYS A 110 -0.95 6.29 7.45
C LYS A 110 -1.47 6.85 6.13
N GLN A 111 -1.33 6.10 5.03
CA GLN A 111 -1.80 6.54 3.72
C GLN A 111 -3.32 6.69 3.68
N LEU A 112 -4.09 5.78 4.28
CA LEU A 112 -5.54 5.93 4.42
C LEU A 112 -5.91 7.18 5.23
N VAL A 113 -5.19 7.48 6.32
CA VAL A 113 -5.43 8.69 7.14
C VAL A 113 -5.24 9.95 6.30
N LEU A 114 -4.13 10.04 5.56
CA LEU A 114 -3.80 11.19 4.72
C LEU A 114 -4.75 11.35 3.54
N GLN A 115 -5.18 10.25 2.94
CA GLN A 115 -6.16 10.25 1.84
C GLN A 115 -7.61 10.37 2.33
N GLN A 116 -7.82 10.52 3.65
CA GLN A 116 -9.13 10.70 4.29
C GLN A 116 -10.10 9.50 4.16
N PHE A 117 -9.58 8.29 3.95
CA PHE A 117 -10.36 7.04 3.90
C PHE A 117 -10.51 6.34 5.26
N VAL A 118 -10.26 7.06 6.36
CA VAL A 118 -10.41 6.56 7.73
C VAL A 118 -11.61 7.23 8.38
N THR A 119 -12.44 6.41 9.03
CA THR A 119 -13.59 6.89 9.81
C THR A 119 -13.20 7.72 11.02
N ASN A 120 -14.12 8.56 11.50
CA ASN A 120 -13.90 9.34 12.72
C ASN A 120 -13.66 8.45 13.95
N ASN A 121 -14.24 7.25 14.00
CA ASN A 121 -14.02 6.28 15.07
C ASN A 121 -12.58 5.78 15.09
N ALA A 122 -12.04 5.38 13.93
CA ALA A 122 -10.65 4.94 13.84
C ALA A 122 -9.66 6.09 14.11
N LEU A 123 -9.96 7.32 13.66
CA LEU A 123 -9.15 8.49 14.01
C LEU A 123 -9.16 8.77 15.52
N LYS A 124 -10.31 8.66 16.18
CA LYS A 124 -10.41 8.78 17.63
C LYS A 124 -9.60 7.69 18.33
N LEU A 125 -9.68 6.45 17.86
CA LEU A 125 -8.89 5.34 18.40
C LEU A 125 -7.39 5.62 18.31
N PHE A 126 -6.91 6.14 17.17
CA PHE A 126 -5.50 6.53 17.02
C PHE A 126 -5.11 7.67 17.95
N LYS A 127 -5.95 8.70 18.10
CA LYS A 127 -5.72 9.81 19.04
C LYS A 127 -5.62 9.29 20.48
N ASP A 128 -6.55 8.44 20.89
CA ASP A 128 -6.58 7.87 22.24
C ASP A 128 -5.36 6.98 22.50
N ALA A 129 -4.95 6.17 21.52
CA ALA A 129 -3.74 5.36 21.61
C ALA A 129 -2.49 6.23 21.75
N LYS A 130 -2.36 7.27 20.93
CA LYS A 130 -1.26 8.24 21.00
C LYS A 130 -1.20 8.96 22.34
N ALA A 131 -2.33 9.52 22.80
CA ALA A 131 -2.41 10.27 24.05
C ALA A 131 -2.04 9.42 25.27
N LYS A 132 -2.36 8.12 25.24
CA LYS A 132 -2.05 7.16 26.30
C LYS A 132 -0.69 6.47 26.14
N SER A 133 0.10 6.84 25.12
CA SER A 133 1.34 6.14 24.75
C SER A 133 1.15 4.62 24.59
N ARG A 134 -0.05 4.21 24.12
CA ARG A 134 -0.40 2.80 23.91
C ARG A 134 0.11 2.35 22.55
N THR A 135 0.87 1.26 22.55
CA THR A 135 1.25 0.56 21.33
C THR A 135 0.08 -0.27 20.82
N LEU A 136 -0.31 -0.08 19.56
CA LEU A 136 -1.25 -0.95 18.87
C LEU A 136 -0.55 -2.26 18.52
N SER A 137 -1.18 -3.39 18.83
CA SER A 137 -0.70 -4.71 18.40
C SER A 137 -0.82 -4.85 16.89
N GLU A 138 -0.11 -5.82 16.33
CA GLU A 138 -0.24 -6.17 14.91
C GLU A 138 -1.68 -6.52 14.51
N ALA A 139 -2.34 -7.32 15.35
CA ALA A 139 -3.74 -7.70 15.17
C ALA A 139 -4.67 -6.46 15.20
N ASP A 140 -4.44 -5.51 16.10
CA ASP A 140 -5.21 -4.25 16.12
C ASP A 140 -5.04 -3.49 14.80
N LEU A 141 -3.80 -3.35 14.31
CA LEU A 141 -3.48 -2.63 13.09
C LEU A 141 -4.12 -3.28 11.87
N LEU A 142 -4.02 -4.61 11.76
CA LEU A 142 -4.61 -5.39 10.67
C LEU A 142 -6.14 -5.28 10.68
N ASN A 143 -6.77 -5.45 11.85
CA ASN A 143 -8.22 -5.33 11.99
C ASN A 143 -8.71 -3.94 11.59
N ILE A 144 -8.04 -2.88 12.05
CA ILE A 144 -8.40 -1.51 11.67
C ILE A 144 -8.24 -1.31 10.15
N LEU A 145 -7.15 -1.81 9.56
CA LEU A 145 -6.88 -1.70 8.13
C LEU A 145 -7.99 -2.37 7.32
N ILE A 146 -8.32 -3.63 7.62
CA ILE A 146 -9.41 -4.37 6.96
C ILE A 146 -10.74 -3.62 7.13
N GLU A 147 -11.08 -3.19 8.36
CA GLU A 147 -12.33 -2.50 8.63
C GLU A 147 -12.47 -1.18 7.85
N GLN A 148 -11.38 -0.45 7.60
CA GLN A 148 -11.43 0.76 6.77
C GLN A 148 -11.53 0.41 5.28
N LEU A 149 -10.79 -0.60 4.81
CA LEU A 149 -10.83 -1.04 3.42
C LEU A 149 -12.19 -1.65 3.02
N GLN A 150 -12.88 -2.33 3.94
CA GLN A 150 -14.25 -2.85 3.72
C GLN A 150 -15.27 -1.74 3.41
N LYS A 151 -15.04 -0.53 3.89
CA LYS A 151 -15.92 0.63 3.63
C LYS A 151 -15.66 1.27 2.26
N CYS A 152 -14.55 0.91 1.61
CA CYS A 152 -14.21 1.41 0.30
C CYS A 152 -14.90 0.56 -0.78
N SER A 153 -15.46 1.22 -1.80
CA SER A 153 -16.04 0.51 -2.95
C SER A 153 -14.99 -0.20 -3.81
N LYS A 154 -13.75 0.29 -3.74
CA LYS A 154 -12.55 -0.27 -4.37
C LYS A 154 -11.33 0.31 -3.67
N ALA A 155 -10.20 -0.39 -3.69
CA ALA A 155 -8.92 0.11 -3.21
C ALA A 155 -7.76 -0.57 -3.95
N PHE A 156 -6.61 0.11 -4.04
CA PHE A 156 -5.40 -0.45 -4.62
C PHE A 156 -4.26 -0.48 -3.61
N ILE A 157 -3.49 -1.57 -3.60
CA ILE A 157 -2.22 -1.68 -2.88
C ILE A 157 -1.13 -2.03 -3.88
N VAL A 158 -0.05 -1.25 -3.94
CA VAL A 158 1.11 -1.52 -4.80
C VAL A 158 2.36 -1.73 -3.94
N VAL A 159 2.94 -2.92 -4.04
CA VAL A 159 4.15 -3.33 -3.30
C VAL A 159 5.27 -3.53 -4.29
N ASP A 160 6.24 -2.62 -4.31
CA ASP A 160 7.39 -2.73 -5.19
C ASP A 160 8.56 -3.46 -4.52
N ALA A 161 9.23 -4.32 -5.28
CA ALA A 161 10.42 -5.06 -4.90
C ALA A 161 10.23 -5.95 -3.67
N PHE A 162 9.15 -6.72 -3.61
CA PHE A 162 8.79 -7.57 -2.47
C PHE A 162 9.86 -8.63 -2.13
N ASP A 163 10.71 -9.01 -3.09
CA ASP A 163 11.88 -9.86 -2.85
C ASP A 163 12.97 -9.19 -2.00
N GLU A 164 12.93 -7.86 -1.82
CA GLU A 164 13.87 -7.13 -0.97
C GLU A 164 13.49 -7.16 0.52
N ILE A 165 12.38 -7.82 0.89
CA ILE A 165 12.08 -8.17 2.27
C ILE A 165 12.89 -9.43 2.62
N LEU A 166 14.01 -9.25 3.32
CA LEU A 166 14.96 -10.33 3.60
C LEU A 166 14.48 -11.32 4.66
N ASP A 167 13.58 -10.88 5.55
CA ASP A 167 13.01 -11.75 6.58
C ASP A 167 11.82 -12.53 5.99
N ALA A 168 12.01 -13.84 5.83
CA ALA A 168 11.02 -14.73 5.25
C ALA A 168 9.72 -14.78 6.07
N ALA A 169 9.79 -14.67 7.41
CA ALA A 169 8.58 -14.67 8.24
C ALA A 169 7.73 -13.42 7.98
N ILE A 170 8.38 -12.26 7.83
CA ILE A 170 7.69 -11.01 7.49
C ILE A 170 7.11 -11.07 6.07
N GLN A 171 7.84 -11.67 5.12
CA GLN A 171 7.34 -11.86 3.76
C GLN A 171 6.10 -12.77 3.75
N ASP A 172 6.12 -13.87 4.49
CA ASP A 172 4.99 -14.81 4.61
C ASP A 172 3.78 -14.15 5.31
N ASP A 173 4.01 -13.43 6.41
CA ASP A 173 2.96 -12.68 7.11
C ASP A 173 2.26 -11.69 6.16
N LEU A 174 3.03 -10.94 5.37
CA LEU A 174 2.47 -9.98 4.42
C LEU A 174 1.69 -10.69 3.29
N SER A 175 2.19 -11.80 2.78
CA SER A 175 1.43 -12.63 1.82
C SER A 175 0.09 -13.07 2.42
N HIS A 176 0.08 -13.60 3.64
CA HIS A 176 -1.15 -13.99 4.33
C HIS A 176 -2.11 -12.81 4.56
N ILE A 177 -1.58 -11.65 4.96
CA ILE A 177 -2.36 -10.42 5.15
C ILE A 177 -2.99 -9.97 3.83
N PHE A 178 -2.24 -9.95 2.74
CA PHE A 178 -2.76 -9.56 1.43
C PHE A 178 -3.84 -10.53 0.95
N THR A 179 -3.68 -11.85 1.11
CA THR A 179 -4.75 -12.83 0.84
C THR A 179 -5.99 -12.56 1.70
N GLN A 180 -5.81 -12.29 3.00
CA GLN A 180 -6.93 -11.98 3.87
C GLN A 180 -7.65 -10.70 3.41
N ILE A 181 -6.90 -9.66 3.04
CA ILE A 181 -7.46 -8.40 2.56
C ILE A 181 -8.22 -8.61 1.24
N THR A 182 -7.65 -9.32 0.26
CA THR A 182 -8.30 -9.54 -1.05
C THR A 182 -9.56 -10.41 -0.93
N LEU A 183 -9.61 -11.36 0.02
CA LEU A 183 -10.79 -12.19 0.27
C LEU A 183 -11.92 -11.46 1.01
N ASN A 184 -11.59 -10.49 1.86
CA ASN A 184 -12.57 -9.83 2.74
C ASN A 184 -12.99 -8.43 2.28
N THR A 185 -12.39 -7.91 1.20
CA THR A 185 -12.56 -6.53 0.76
C THR A 185 -12.53 -6.41 -0.78
N LYS A 186 -12.77 -5.21 -1.31
CA LYS A 186 -12.62 -4.91 -2.75
C LYS A 186 -11.25 -4.29 -3.06
N VAL A 187 -10.21 -4.88 -2.49
CA VAL A 187 -8.82 -4.44 -2.66
C VAL A 187 -8.17 -5.24 -3.76
N HIS A 188 -7.45 -4.54 -4.63
CA HIS A 188 -6.62 -5.12 -5.66
C HIS A 188 -5.16 -4.85 -5.33
N VAL A 189 -4.37 -5.91 -5.18
CA VAL A 189 -2.95 -5.86 -4.80
C VAL A 189 -2.11 -6.08 -6.04
N MET A 190 -1.11 -5.23 -6.26
CA MET A 190 -0.07 -5.44 -7.26
C MET A 190 1.25 -5.61 -6.53
N VAL A 191 2.02 -6.63 -6.92
CA VAL A 191 3.33 -6.91 -6.33
C VAL A 191 4.35 -7.01 -7.45
N THR A 192 5.48 -6.30 -7.32
CA THR A 192 6.66 -6.53 -8.16
C THR A 192 7.71 -7.30 -7.36
N SER A 193 8.36 -8.27 -7.99
CA SER A 193 9.46 -9.00 -7.36
C SER A 193 10.38 -9.67 -8.38
N ARG A 194 11.46 -10.29 -7.92
CA ARG A 194 12.22 -11.26 -8.73
C ARG A 194 11.42 -12.56 -8.93
N PRO A 195 11.64 -13.28 -10.04
CA PRO A 195 10.85 -14.47 -10.38
C PRO A 195 10.93 -15.64 -9.40
N HIS A 196 11.90 -15.66 -8.49
CA HIS A 196 12.08 -16.76 -7.53
C HIS A 196 11.20 -16.64 -6.28
N VAL A 197 10.43 -15.57 -6.13
CA VAL A 197 9.47 -15.42 -5.02
C VAL A 197 8.24 -16.26 -5.34
N THR A 198 8.14 -17.43 -4.71
CA THR A 198 7.07 -18.42 -4.95
C THR A 198 5.81 -18.17 -4.11
N ASN A 199 5.90 -17.36 -3.06
CA ASN A 199 4.85 -17.20 -2.06
C ASN A 199 3.70 -16.30 -2.55
N LEU A 200 3.80 -15.83 -3.80
CA LEU A 200 2.82 -14.98 -4.49
C LEU A 200 1.99 -15.76 -5.51
N ASP A 201 2.41 -16.97 -5.92
CA ASP A 201 1.70 -17.80 -6.90
C ASP A 201 0.40 -18.41 -6.32
N VAL A 202 0.24 -18.35 -5.00
CA VAL A 202 -0.85 -19.01 -4.23
C VAL A 202 -1.91 -18.02 -3.73
N MET A 203 -1.78 -16.74 -4.07
CA MET A 203 -2.58 -15.64 -3.52
C MET A 203 -3.66 -15.11 -4.46
#